data_AF-A0A949AKL2-F1
#
_entry.id   AF-A0A949AKL2-F1
#
_cell.length_a   1.000
_cell.length_b   1.000
_cell.length_c   1.000
_cell.angle_alpha   90.00
_cell.angle_beta   90.00
_cell.angle_gamma   90.00
#
_symmetry.space_group_name_H-M   'P 1'
#
loop_
_entity.id
_entity.type
_entity.pdbx_description
1 polymer ?
#
loop_
_entity_poly.entity_id
_entity_poly.type
_entity_poly.pdbx_seq_one_letter_code
_entity_poly.pdbx_strand_id
1 'polypeptide(L)'
;MILPQRKTYRKTSFRVKRPIRTFRDLEVYQRTAKCSVRIMKEVLPLLEAKDCPVKDKLVDCVLEIPRFIGKGHSKRFDEPEASLALLEDVMSLCNDAVVYLEQVRDIYADDVDSVVFNDIIQEYIFSRRKIFNLFKAWKRMDEAYAKRAR
;
A
#
# COMPACT_ATOMS: atom_id res chain seq x y z
N MET A 1 26.56 27.84 29.68
CA MET A 1 25.13 27.58 29.38
C MET A 1 24.96 27.66 27.86
N ILE A 2 24.80 26.53 27.17
CA ILE A 2 24.74 26.45 25.69
C ILE A 2 23.27 26.42 25.28
N LEU A 3 22.79 27.41 24.53
CA LEU A 3 21.43 27.43 24.02
C LEU A 3 21.30 26.46 22.83
N PRO A 4 20.24 25.63 22.77
CA PRO A 4 20.02 24.72 21.66
C PRO A 4 19.68 25.49 20.37
N GLN A 5 20.44 25.23 19.31
CA GLN A 5 20.25 25.80 17.98
C GLN A 5 18.84 25.47 17.44
N ARG A 6 18.09 26.50 17.03
CA ARG A 6 16.77 26.36 16.38
C ARG A 6 16.93 25.62 15.04
N LYS A 7 16.32 24.44 14.91
CA LYS A 7 16.20 23.74 13.62
C LYS A 7 15.41 24.60 12.63
N THR A 8 16.09 25.14 11.62
CA THR A 8 15.45 25.86 10.52
C THR A 8 14.84 24.86 9.55
N TYR A 9 13.51 24.82 9.47
CA TYR A 9 12.82 24.00 8.48
C TYR A 9 13.05 24.61 7.09
N ARG A 10 13.72 23.87 6.20
CA ARG A 10 13.83 24.23 4.78
C ARG A 10 12.41 24.27 4.18
N LYS A 11 11.96 25.46 3.76
CA LYS A 11 10.74 25.60 2.95
C LYS A 11 10.96 24.84 1.63
N THR A 12 10.34 23.69 1.49
CA THR A 12 10.26 23.00 0.20
C THR A 12 9.32 23.79 -0.71
N SER A 13 9.70 23.99 -1.96
CA SER A 13 8.85 24.59 -2.98
C SER A 13 7.56 23.77 -3.10
N PHE A 14 6.41 24.41 -2.85
CA PHE A 14 5.11 23.78 -3.07
C PHE A 14 4.94 23.57 -4.57
N ARG A 15 5.05 22.31 -5.03
CA ARG A 15 4.68 21.92 -6.38
C ARG A 15 3.30 21.30 -6.36
N VAL A 16 2.39 21.87 -7.13
CA VAL A 16 1.04 21.32 -7.33
C VAL A 16 1.19 19.90 -7.88
N LYS A 17 0.63 18.91 -7.18
CA LYS A 17 0.61 17.53 -7.66
C LYS A 17 -0.23 17.44 -8.93
N ARG A 18 0.16 16.55 -9.85
CA ARG A 18 -0.61 16.29 -11.07
C ARG A 18 -2.06 15.89 -10.69
N PRO A 19 -3.07 16.35 -11.44
CA PRO A 19 -4.45 15.90 -11.24
C PRO A 19 -4.57 14.39 -11.36
N ILE A 20 -5.36 13.77 -10.50
CA ILE A 20 -5.67 12.34 -10.55
C ILE A 20 -6.84 12.15 -11.52
N ARG A 21 -6.59 11.52 -12.67
CA ARG A 21 -7.61 11.23 -13.68
C ARG A 21 -8.05 9.77 -13.63
N THR A 22 -7.12 8.87 -13.33
CA THR A 22 -7.34 7.42 -13.24
C THR A 22 -6.70 6.86 -11.97
N PHE A 23 -7.12 5.66 -11.56
CA PHE A 23 -6.52 4.94 -10.44
C PHE A 23 -5.01 4.72 -10.64
N ARG A 24 -4.55 4.68 -11.91
CA ARG A 24 -3.13 4.57 -12.27
C ARG A 24 -2.30 5.78 -11.84
N ASP A 25 -2.92 6.93 -11.58
CA ASP A 25 -2.26 8.13 -11.08
C ASP A 25 -2.06 8.11 -9.55
N LEU A 26 -2.69 7.16 -8.85
CA LEU A 26 -2.55 7.02 -7.40
C LEU A 26 -1.16 6.45 -7.06
N GLU A 27 -0.40 7.18 -6.25
CA GLU A 27 0.90 6.72 -5.72
C GLU A 27 0.77 5.33 -5.07
N VAL A 28 -0.32 5.10 -4.32
CA VAL A 28 -0.57 3.82 -3.65
C VAL A 28 -0.80 2.67 -4.62
N TYR A 29 -1.43 2.91 -5.77
CA TYR A 29 -1.61 1.90 -6.81
C TYR A 29 -0.25 1.55 -7.44
N GLN A 30 0.52 2.57 -7.83
CA GLN A 30 1.82 2.37 -8.49
C GLN A 30 2.80 1.59 -7.60
N ARG A 31 2.88 1.95 -6.32
CA ARG A 31 3.75 1.27 -5.34
C ARG A 31 3.34 -0.18 -5.11
N THR A 32 2.08 -0.41 -4.81
CA THR A 32 1.58 -1.77 -4.50
C THR A 32 1.62 -2.68 -5.71
N ALA A 33 1.31 -2.19 -6.91
CA ALA A 33 1.47 -2.95 -8.15
C ALA A 33 2.94 -3.28 -8.44
N LYS A 34 3.87 -2.36 -8.16
CA LYS A 34 5.31 -2.65 -8.28
C LYS A 34 5.75 -3.72 -7.28
N CYS A 35 5.28 -3.64 -6.03
CA CYS A 35 5.61 -4.63 -4.99
C CYS A 35 5.07 -6.01 -5.34
N SER A 36 3.81 -6.12 -5.80
CA SER A 36 3.25 -7.41 -6.20
C SER A 36 4.05 -8.04 -7.34
N VAL A 37 4.39 -7.29 -8.39
CA VAL A 37 5.25 -7.77 -9.48
C VAL A 37 6.62 -8.20 -8.98
N ARG A 38 7.22 -7.44 -8.04
CA ARG A 38 8.52 -7.78 -7.44
C ARG A 38 8.45 -9.12 -6.69
N ILE A 39 7.40 -9.35 -5.90
CA ILE A 39 7.17 -10.62 -5.22
C ILE A 39 7.05 -11.77 -6.22
N MET A 40 6.26 -11.60 -7.28
CA MET A 40 6.10 -12.65 -8.30
C MET A 40 7.43 -13.03 -8.96
N LYS A 41 8.36 -12.08 -9.11
CA LYS A 41 9.63 -12.26 -9.83
C LYS A 41 10.80 -12.68 -8.95
N GLU A 42 10.89 -12.14 -7.74
CA GLU A 42 12.05 -12.28 -6.86
C GLU A 42 11.78 -13.24 -5.69
N VAL A 43 10.53 -13.28 -5.19
CA VAL A 43 10.19 -14.09 -4.00
C VAL A 43 9.65 -15.46 -4.40
N LEU A 44 8.64 -15.52 -5.28
CA LEU A 44 7.98 -16.80 -5.60
C LEU A 44 8.89 -17.89 -6.15
N PRO A 45 9.86 -17.61 -7.06
CA PRO A 45 10.74 -18.65 -7.56
C PRO A 45 11.54 -19.37 -6.46
N LEU A 46 11.83 -18.69 -5.35
CA LEU A 46 12.51 -19.26 -4.19
C LEU A 46 11.61 -20.24 -3.41
N LEU A 47 10.29 -20.08 -3.52
CA LEU A 47 9.29 -20.85 -2.78
C LEU A 47 8.78 -22.07 -3.55
N GLU A 48 8.79 -22.04 -4.89
CA GLU A 48 8.27 -23.14 -5.71
C GLU A 48 9.02 -24.44 -5.48
N ALA A 49 10.31 -24.35 -5.18
CA ALA A 49 11.15 -25.51 -4.89
C ALA A 49 10.93 -26.10 -3.48
N LYS A 50 10.14 -25.43 -2.61
CA LYS A 50 10.17 -25.65 -1.16
C LYS A 50 8.82 -25.96 -0.50
N ASP A 51 7.77 -26.15 -1.30
CA ASP A 51 6.41 -26.44 -0.84
C ASP A 51 5.93 -25.51 0.30
N CYS A 52 6.08 -24.19 0.07
CA CYS A 52 5.81 -23.20 1.10
C CYS A 52 4.31 -23.13 1.46
N PRO A 53 3.92 -23.32 2.74
CA PRO A 53 2.51 -23.43 3.15
C PRO A 53 1.72 -22.12 3.05
N VAL A 54 2.41 -20.99 2.88
CA VAL A 54 1.80 -19.66 2.76
C VAL A 54 1.93 -19.06 1.35
N LYS A 55 2.48 -19.81 0.38
CA LYS A 55 2.70 -19.33 -1.00
C LYS A 55 1.42 -18.77 -1.61
N ASP A 56 0.36 -19.58 -1.66
CA ASP A 56 -0.88 -19.19 -2.34
C ASP A 56 -1.57 -18.02 -1.63
N LYS A 57 -1.55 -18.03 -0.29
CA LYS A 57 -2.08 -16.92 0.52
C LYS A 57 -1.33 -15.61 0.27
N LEU A 58 -0.01 -15.66 0.15
CA LEU A 58 0.80 -14.49 -0.20
C LEU A 58 0.46 -14.00 -1.61
N VAL A 59 0.35 -14.89 -2.60
CA VAL A 59 0.03 -14.55 -3.99
C VAL A 59 -1.32 -13.85 -4.10
N ASP A 60 -2.37 -14.46 -3.53
CA ASP A 60 -3.71 -13.88 -3.56
C ASP A 60 -3.71 -12.51 -2.89
N CYS A 61 -3.15 -12.43 -1.68
CA CYS A 61 -3.07 -11.19 -0.92
C CYS A 61 -2.41 -10.04 -1.71
N VAL A 62 -1.24 -10.27 -2.32
CA VAL A 62 -0.47 -9.18 -2.95
C VAL A 62 -1.04 -8.75 -4.29
N LEU A 63 -1.75 -9.63 -5.00
CA LEU A 63 -2.43 -9.31 -6.25
C LEU A 63 -3.77 -8.60 -6.01
N GLU A 64 -4.44 -8.89 -4.89
CA GLU A 64 -5.69 -8.23 -4.52
C GLU A 64 -5.52 -6.76 -4.14
N ILE A 65 -4.42 -6.38 -3.48
CA ILE A 65 -4.14 -5.00 -3.06
C ILE A 65 -4.32 -3.98 -4.22
N PRO A 66 -3.57 -4.06 -5.35
CA PRO A 66 -3.74 -3.12 -6.44
C PRO A 66 -5.10 -3.25 -7.15
N ARG A 67 -5.69 -4.46 -7.17
CA ARG A 67 -7.04 -4.71 -7.73
C ARG A 67 -8.10 -3.96 -6.95
N PHE A 68 -8.08 -4.02 -5.63
CA PHE A 68 -9.03 -3.37 -4.74
C PHE A 68 -8.87 -1.86 -4.76
N ILE A 69 -7.65 -1.33 -4.86
CA ILE A 69 -7.41 0.11 -5.06
C ILE A 69 -8.10 0.59 -6.35
N GLY A 70 -7.94 -0.15 -7.46
CA GLY A 70 -8.62 0.15 -8.72
C GLY A 70 -10.14 0.11 -8.59
N LYS A 71 -10.67 -0.95 -7.95
CA LYS A 71 -12.11 -1.11 -7.71
C LYS A 71 -12.69 -0.01 -6.83
N GLY A 72 -12.03 0.33 -5.73
CA GLY A 72 -12.42 1.41 -4.83
C GLY A 72 -12.44 2.74 -5.55
N HIS A 73 -11.39 3.03 -6.33
CA HIS A 73 -11.38 4.23 -7.16
C HIS A 73 -12.60 4.30 -8.09
N SER A 74 -12.98 3.22 -8.77
CA SER A 74 -14.18 3.22 -9.64
C SER A 74 -15.49 3.50 -8.90
N LYS A 75 -15.60 3.13 -7.61
CA LYS A 75 -16.81 3.30 -6.79
C LYS A 75 -16.91 4.63 -6.04
N ARG A 76 -15.81 5.39 -5.94
CA ARG A 76 -15.66 6.54 -5.01
C ARG A 76 -16.67 7.70 -5.14
N PHE A 77 -17.41 7.77 -6.23
CA PHE A 77 -18.42 8.81 -6.46
C PHE A 77 -19.85 8.28 -6.36
N ASP A 78 -20.10 7.04 -6.81
CA ASP A 78 -21.46 6.47 -6.85
C ASP A 78 -21.77 5.67 -5.57
N GLU A 79 -20.77 5.02 -4.98
CA GLU A 79 -20.88 4.17 -3.79
C GLU A 79 -19.73 4.49 -2.81
N PRO A 80 -19.73 5.67 -2.17
CA PRO A 80 -18.62 6.14 -1.35
C PRO A 80 -18.33 5.21 -0.16
N GLU A 81 -19.34 4.65 0.50
CA GLU A 81 -19.17 3.68 1.59
C GLU A 81 -18.47 2.41 1.11
N ALA A 82 -18.89 1.85 -0.04
CA ALA A 82 -18.27 0.68 -0.62
C ALA A 82 -16.83 0.96 -1.07
N SER A 83 -16.55 2.18 -1.55
CA SER A 83 -15.20 2.61 -1.88
C SER A 83 -14.31 2.72 -0.64
N LEU A 84 -14.83 3.20 0.49
CA LEU A 84 -14.08 3.33 1.72
C LEU A 84 -13.81 1.97 2.35
N ALA A 85 -14.80 1.06 2.35
CA ALA A 85 -14.63 -0.32 2.80
C ALA A 85 -13.53 -1.04 2.02
N LEU A 86 -13.48 -0.88 0.70
CA LEU A 86 -12.38 -1.43 -0.12
C LEU A 86 -11.01 -0.89 0.27
N LEU A 87 -10.90 0.37 0.69
CA LEU A 87 -9.62 0.90 1.18
C LEU A 87 -9.25 0.35 2.57
N GLU A 88 -10.22 0.02 3.41
CA GLU A 88 -10.01 -0.67 4.68
C GLU A 88 -9.50 -2.10 4.45
N ASP A 89 -10.13 -2.83 3.53
CA ASP A 89 -9.67 -4.16 3.10
C ASP A 89 -8.23 -4.10 2.57
N VAL A 90 -7.90 -3.11 1.74
CA VAL A 90 -6.54 -2.91 1.23
C VAL A 90 -5.54 -2.66 2.37
N MET A 91 -5.92 -1.93 3.42
CA MET A 91 -5.05 -1.74 4.59
C MET A 91 -4.86 -3.03 5.39
N SER A 92 -5.89 -3.89 5.47
CA SER A 92 -5.78 -5.23 6.06
C SER A 92 -4.86 -6.12 5.25
N LEU A 93 -5.05 -6.18 3.92
CA LEU A 93 -4.20 -6.95 3.01
C LEU A 93 -2.74 -6.48 3.04
N CYS A 94 -2.47 -5.18 3.22
CA CYS A 94 -1.10 -4.71 3.42
C CYS A 94 -0.47 -5.27 4.70
N ASN A 95 -1.23 -5.45 5.78
CA ASN A 95 -0.75 -6.11 6.99
C ASN A 95 -0.54 -7.61 6.77
N ASP A 96 -1.49 -8.27 6.10
CA ASP A 96 -1.39 -9.71 5.80
C ASP A 96 -0.17 -10.00 4.92
N ALA A 97 0.11 -9.15 3.92
CA ALA A 97 1.31 -9.25 3.10
C ALA A 97 2.59 -9.14 3.94
N VAL A 98 2.64 -8.23 4.92
CA VAL A 98 3.79 -8.13 5.85
C VAL A 98 3.95 -9.43 6.64
N VAL A 99 2.86 -9.94 7.23
CA VAL A 99 2.88 -11.18 8.02
C VAL A 99 3.37 -12.35 7.16
N TYR A 100 2.83 -12.54 5.96
CA TYR A 100 3.24 -13.64 5.08
C TYR A 100 4.70 -13.49 4.62
N LEU A 101 5.17 -12.28 4.33
CA LEU A 101 6.57 -12.05 3.97
C LEU A 101 7.53 -12.32 5.14
N GLU A 102 7.16 -11.93 6.35
CA GLU A 102 7.95 -12.25 7.57
C GLU A 102 8.00 -13.76 7.79
N GLN A 103 6.85 -14.45 7.69
CA GLN A 103 6.80 -15.91 7.81
C GLN A 103 7.69 -16.59 6.78
N VAL A 104 7.60 -16.20 5.51
CA VAL A 104 8.45 -16.76 4.45
C VAL A 104 9.93 -16.48 4.73
N ARG A 105 10.29 -15.24 5.06
CA ARG A 105 11.67 -14.84 5.37
C ARG A 105 12.22 -15.68 6.52
N ASP A 106 11.45 -15.87 7.58
CA ASP A 106 11.93 -16.52 8.80
C ASP A 106 11.95 -18.05 8.68
N ILE A 107 11.01 -18.65 7.94
CA ILE A 107 11.00 -20.10 7.65
C ILE A 107 12.20 -20.50 6.78
N TYR A 108 12.57 -19.65 5.82
CA TYR A 108 13.63 -19.93 4.84
C TYR A 108 14.87 -19.04 5.02
N ALA A 109 15.14 -18.59 6.25
CA ALA A 109 16.16 -17.58 6.54
C ALA A 109 17.56 -17.92 6.02
N ASP A 110 17.92 -19.21 5.98
CA ASP A 110 19.22 -19.68 5.49
C ASP A 110 19.33 -19.67 3.95
N ASP A 111 18.22 -19.50 3.25
CA ASP A 111 18.10 -19.70 1.81
C ASP A 111 17.66 -18.46 1.03
N VAL A 112 17.29 -17.40 1.73
CA VAL A 112 16.71 -16.19 1.12
C VAL A 112 17.47 -14.94 1.52
N ASP A 113 17.58 -14.00 0.59
CA ASP A 113 18.13 -12.69 0.88
C ASP A 113 17.13 -11.86 1.70
N SER A 114 17.38 -11.76 3.01
CA SER A 114 16.57 -10.98 3.94
C SER A 114 16.41 -9.50 3.53
N VAL A 115 17.33 -8.93 2.76
CA VAL A 115 17.26 -7.55 2.28
C VAL A 115 16.07 -7.36 1.35
N VAL A 116 15.85 -8.27 0.41
CA VAL A 116 14.71 -8.22 -0.53
C VAL A 116 13.39 -8.23 0.23
N PHE A 117 13.25 -9.12 1.20
CA PHE A 117 12.04 -9.23 2.02
C PHE A 117 11.80 -7.96 2.85
N ASN A 118 12.85 -7.48 3.54
CA ASN A 118 12.75 -6.29 4.38
C ASN A 118 12.38 -5.04 3.58
N ASP A 119 12.93 -4.87 2.38
CA ASP A 119 12.57 -3.77 1.49
C ASP A 119 11.09 -3.81 1.09
N ILE A 120 10.58 -4.98 0.72
CA ILE A 120 9.18 -5.16 0.32
C ILE A 120 8.25 -4.94 1.51
N ILE A 121 8.60 -5.45 2.70
CA ILE A 121 7.87 -5.23 3.95
C ILE A 121 7.76 -3.73 4.26
N GLN A 122 8.87 -2.99 4.19
CA GLN A 122 8.87 -1.55 4.42
C GLN A 122 8.00 -0.80 3.42
N GLU A 123 8.00 -1.21 2.15
CA GLU A 123 7.11 -0.60 1.14
C GLU A 123 5.63 -0.87 1.42
N TYR A 124 5.22 -2.03 1.93
CA TYR A 124 3.83 -2.27 2.34
C TYR A 124 3.44 -1.49 3.59
N ILE A 125 4.29 -1.41 4.61
CA ILE A 125 4.07 -0.56 5.80
C ILE A 125 3.89 0.90 5.38
N PHE A 126 4.75 1.38 4.48
CA PHE A 126 4.68 2.74 3.95
C PHE A 126 3.40 2.96 3.13
N SER A 127 3.09 2.01 2.24
CA SER A 127 1.91 2.05 1.38
C SER A 127 0.63 2.09 2.21
N ARG A 128 0.51 1.27 3.26
CA ARG A 128 -0.63 1.29 4.19
C ARG A 128 -0.89 2.68 4.76
N ARG A 129 0.16 3.37 5.22
CA ARG A 129 0.03 4.75 5.74
C ARG A 129 -0.45 5.73 4.66
N LYS A 130 -0.03 5.53 3.41
CA LYS A 130 -0.50 6.35 2.27
C LYS A 130 -1.94 6.03 1.91
N ILE A 131 -2.36 4.76 1.97
CA ILE A 131 -3.74 4.32 1.77
C ILE A 131 -4.65 4.93 2.84
N PHE A 132 -4.23 4.95 4.11
CA PHE A 132 -5.00 5.64 5.16
C PHE A 132 -5.18 7.14 4.91
N ASN A 133 -4.18 7.80 4.33
CA ASN A 133 -4.31 9.21 3.93
C ASN A 133 -5.24 9.38 2.73
N LEU A 134 -5.24 8.44 1.78
CA LEU A 134 -6.20 8.40 0.67
C LEU A 134 -7.63 8.21 1.20
N PHE A 135 -7.84 7.26 2.11
CA PHE A 135 -9.11 7.02 2.79
C PHE A 135 -9.66 8.30 3.41
N LYS A 136 -8.85 9.00 4.23
CA LYS A 136 -9.25 10.29 4.82
C LYS A 136 -9.51 11.38 3.78
N ALA A 137 -8.83 11.34 2.63
CA ALA A 137 -9.08 12.30 1.57
C ALA A 137 -10.43 12.04 0.89
N TRP A 138 -10.73 10.79 0.56
CA TRP A 138 -12.00 10.40 -0.06
C TRP A 138 -13.18 10.63 0.88
N LYS A 139 -13.06 10.26 2.16
CA LYS A 139 -14.09 10.52 3.17
C LYS A 139 -14.43 12.01 3.29
N ARG A 140 -13.41 12.88 3.32
CA ARG A 140 -13.64 14.34 3.36
C ARG A 140 -14.27 14.89 2.09
N MET A 141 -13.96 14.31 0.93
CA MET A 141 -14.57 14.71 -0.34
C MET A 141 -16.05 14.35 -0.35
N ASP A 142 -16.40 13.14 0.06
CA ASP A 142 -17.77 12.68 0.20
C ASP A 142 -18.60 13.57 1.16
N GLU A 143 -18.09 13.80 2.38
CA GLU A 143 -18.72 14.70 3.35
C GLU A 143 -18.95 16.12 2.78
N ALA A 144 -18.02 16.61 1.96
CA ALA A 144 -18.15 17.92 1.31
C ALA A 144 -19.18 17.92 0.17
N TYR A 145 -19.30 16.83 -0.59
CA TYR A 145 -20.36 16.67 -1.60
C TYR A 145 -21.74 16.59 -0.95
N ALA A 146 -21.89 15.80 0.11
CA ALA A 146 -23.14 15.67 0.86
C ALA A 146 -23.61 17.00 1.45
N LYS A 147 -22.69 17.87 1.89
CA LYS A 147 -23.03 19.22 2.39
C LYS A 147 -23.48 20.19 1.31
N ARG A 148 -22.97 20.05 0.07
CA ARG A 148 -23.33 20.94 -1.06
C ARG A 148 -24.64 20.56 -1.73
N ALA A 149 -25.09 19.32 -1.55
CA ALA A 149 -26.37 18.83 -2.05
C ALA A 149 -27.55 19.16 -1.14
N ARG A 150 -27.30 19.75 0.04
CA ARG A 150 -28.31 20.25 0.99
C ARG A 150 -28.45 21.76 0.84
#